data_AF-A0A946MTG2-F1
#
_entry.id   AF-A0A946MTG2-F1
#
_cell.length_a   1.000
_cell.length_b   1.000
_cell.length_c   1.000
_cell.angle_alpha   90.00
_cell.angle_beta   90.00
_cell.angle_gamma   90.00
#
_symmetry.space_group_name_H-M   'P 1'
#
loop_
_entity.id
_entity.type
_entity.pdbx_description
1 polymer ?
#
loop_
_entity_poly.entity_id
_entity_poly.type
_entity_poly.pdbx_seq_one_letter_code
_entity_poly.pdbx_strand_id
1 'polypeptide(L)'
;MTYPDYDSLYDRACARKGGETAVEGLLPQVASQRHLEQLGSDRYLAEFTRKIFQSGFVWRVVDKKWKDFEHVFWQFDIERLLMMP
;
A
#
# COMPACT_ATOMS: atom_id res chain seq x y z
N MET A 1 -21.01 16.13 1.53
CA MET A 1 -19.60 16.55 1.54
C MET A 1 -19.09 16.31 0.12
N THR A 2 -18.73 17.36 -0.61
CA THR A 2 -18.21 17.22 -1.99
C THR A 2 -16.71 17.00 -1.89
N TYR A 3 -16.22 15.85 -2.34
CA TYR A 3 -14.79 15.61 -2.42
C TYR A 3 -14.22 16.31 -3.66
N PRO A 4 -13.02 16.91 -3.58
CA PRO A 4 -12.37 17.45 -4.76
C PRO A 4 -12.09 16.34 -5.78
N ASP A 5 -12.14 16.69 -7.07
CA ASP A 5 -11.67 15.82 -8.14
C ASP A 5 -10.15 15.62 -8.09
N TYR A 6 -9.66 14.72 -8.94
CA TYR A 6 -8.24 14.37 -9.02
C TYR A 6 -7.37 15.59 -9.39
N ASP A 7 -7.78 16.36 -10.41
CA ASP A 7 -6.99 17.47 -10.93
C ASP A 7 -6.80 18.55 -9.86
N SER A 8 -7.87 18.86 -9.12
CA SER A 8 -7.82 19.77 -7.97
C SER A 8 -6.87 19.29 -6.87
N LEU A 9 -6.82 17.98 -6.61
CA LEU A 9 -5.87 17.40 -5.64
C LEU A 9 -4.43 17.46 -6.15
N TYR A 10 -4.23 17.19 -7.44
CA TYR A 10 -2.92 17.19 -8.08
C TYR A 10 -2.33 18.61 -8.14
N ASP A 11 -3.11 19.61 -8.52
CA ASP A 11 -2.70 21.03 -8.53
C ASP A 11 -2.26 21.48 -7.13
N ARG A 12 -3.03 21.09 -6.10
CA ARG A 12 -2.70 21.38 -4.70
C ARG A 12 -1.41 20.69 -4.27
N ALA A 13 -1.14 19.48 -4.74
CA ALA A 13 0.11 18.79 -4.47
C ALA A 13 1.29 19.52 -5.13
N CYS A 14 1.16 19.87 -6.42
CA CYS A 14 2.17 20.60 -7.19
C CYS A 14 2.52 21.93 -6.52
N ALA A 15 1.51 22.72 -6.14
CA ALA A 15 1.71 24.00 -5.45
C ALA A 15 2.45 23.86 -4.11
N ARG A 16 2.29 22.74 -3.39
CA ARG A 16 2.90 22.50 -2.08
C ARG A 16 4.27 21.83 -2.15
N LYS A 17 4.57 21.11 -3.23
CA LYS A 17 5.74 20.24 -3.35
C LYS A 17 6.79 20.72 -4.35
N GLY A 18 6.53 21.82 -5.06
CA GLY A 18 7.50 22.45 -5.96
C GLY A 18 7.27 22.16 -7.45
N GLY A 19 6.00 21.99 -7.85
CA GLY A 19 5.60 21.74 -9.23
C GLY A 19 5.42 20.26 -9.58
N GLU A 20 4.97 20.00 -10.79
CA GLU A 20 4.65 18.66 -11.31
C GLU A 20 5.84 17.70 -11.25
N THR A 21 7.00 18.12 -11.73
CA THR A 21 8.22 17.28 -11.73
C THR A 21 8.61 16.83 -10.32
N ALA A 22 8.44 17.71 -9.33
CA ALA A 22 8.74 17.37 -7.95
C ALA A 22 7.71 16.40 -7.36
N VAL A 23 6.42 16.53 -7.72
CA VAL A 23 5.36 15.60 -7.31
C VAL A 23 5.54 14.23 -7.95
N GLU A 24 5.75 14.17 -9.25
CA GLU A 24 5.99 12.92 -9.99
C GLU A 24 7.22 12.19 -9.44
N GLY A 25 8.27 12.91 -9.06
CA GLY A 25 9.44 12.32 -8.41
C GLY A 25 9.21 11.76 -7.00
N LEU A 26 8.10 12.13 -6.33
CA LEU A 26 7.70 11.56 -5.04
C LEU A 26 6.84 10.30 -5.18
N LEU A 27 6.27 10.05 -6.37
CA LEU A 27 5.45 8.88 -6.60
C LEU A 27 6.32 7.62 -6.64
N PRO A 28 5.84 6.50 -6.08
CA PRO A 28 6.56 5.24 -6.19
C PRO A 28 6.52 4.74 -7.63
N GLN A 29 7.54 3.98 -8.02
CA GLN A 29 7.53 3.28 -9.29
C GLN A 29 6.42 2.22 -9.29
N VAL A 30 5.52 2.32 -10.26
CA VAL A 30 4.43 1.35 -10.43
C VAL A 30 5.00 0.05 -11.00
N ALA A 31 4.61 -1.08 -10.42
CA ALA A 31 4.98 -2.40 -10.91
C ALA A 31 4.38 -2.65 -12.30
N SER A 32 5.11 -3.37 -13.17
CA SER A 32 4.59 -3.77 -14.47
C SER A 32 3.49 -4.81 -14.33
N GLN A 33 2.56 -4.84 -15.28
CA GLN A 33 1.49 -5.84 -15.32
C GLN A 33 2.04 -7.27 -15.24
N ARG A 34 3.08 -7.58 -16.01
CA ARG A 34 3.75 -8.90 -15.98
C ARG A 34 4.29 -9.26 -14.60
N HIS A 35 4.84 -8.30 -13.86
CA HIS A 35 5.31 -8.55 -12.50
C HIS A 35 4.13 -8.87 -11.57
N LEU A 36 3.05 -8.09 -11.66
CA LEU A 36 1.84 -8.29 -10.85
C LEU A 36 1.19 -9.65 -11.12
N GLU A 37 1.15 -10.10 -12.37
CA GLU A 37 0.61 -11.42 -12.76
C GLU A 37 1.43 -12.59 -12.19
N GLN A 38 2.71 -12.37 -11.88
CA GLN A 38 3.59 -13.40 -11.30
C GLN A 38 3.50 -13.48 -9.78
N LEU A 39 2.87 -12.49 -9.12
CA LEU A 39 2.71 -12.51 -7.68
C LEU A 39 1.63 -13.51 -7.25
N GLY A 40 1.93 -14.24 -6.18
CA GLY A 40 0.97 -15.12 -5.53
C GLY A 40 -0.14 -14.34 -4.81
N SER A 41 -1.28 -15.00 -4.60
CA SER A 41 -2.44 -14.44 -3.88
C SER A 41 -2.10 -14.02 -2.44
N ASP A 42 -1.11 -14.66 -1.82
CA ASP A 42 -0.57 -14.33 -0.50
C ASP A 42 0.03 -12.92 -0.46
N ARG A 43 0.70 -12.47 -1.53
CA ARG A 43 1.28 -11.12 -1.61
C ARG A 43 0.21 -10.04 -1.72
N TYR A 44 -0.86 -10.31 -2.46
CA TYR A 44 -2.01 -9.41 -2.53
C TYR A 44 -2.73 -9.33 -1.20
N LEU A 45 -2.94 -10.48 -0.54
CA LEU A 45 -3.56 -10.54 0.78
C LEU A 45 -2.73 -9.75 1.80
N ALA A 46 -1.41 -9.95 1.82
CA ALA A 46 -0.49 -9.20 2.67
C ALA A 46 -0.65 -7.68 2.48
N GLU A 47 -0.58 -7.19 1.23
CA GLU A 47 -0.70 -5.75 0.97
C GLU A 47 -2.09 -5.19 1.31
N PHE A 48 -3.18 -5.92 1.04
CA PHE A 48 -4.52 -5.50 1.48
C PHE A 48 -4.61 -5.40 3.00
N THR A 49 -4.13 -6.41 3.72
CA THR A 49 -4.06 -6.39 5.17
C THR A 49 -3.22 -5.21 5.67
N ARG A 50 -2.10 -4.91 5.03
CA ARG A 50 -1.26 -3.75 5.36
C ARG A 50 -2.02 -2.43 5.26
N LYS A 51 -2.81 -2.23 4.19
CA LYS A 51 -3.61 -1.01 4.01
C LYS A 51 -4.70 -0.87 5.08
N ILE A 52 -5.32 -1.98 5.48
CA ILE A 52 -6.28 -1.99 6.59
C ILE A 52 -5.59 -1.54 7.89
N PHE A 53 -4.42 -2.09 8.23
CA PHE A 53 -3.69 -1.70 9.44
C PHE A 53 -3.12 -0.27 9.38
N GLN A 54 -2.87 0.26 8.19
CA GLN A 54 -2.47 1.66 8.00
C GLN A 54 -3.63 2.65 8.20
N SER A 55 -4.88 2.16 8.23
CA SER A 55 -6.05 2.97 8.58
C SER A 55 -6.10 3.21 10.09
N GLY A 56 -5.95 4.47 10.51
CA GLY A 56 -5.96 4.85 11.93
C GLY A 56 -4.63 4.67 12.67
N PHE A 57 -3.56 4.23 11.99
CA PHE A 57 -2.21 4.11 12.56
C PHE A 57 -1.14 4.86 11.77
N VAL A 58 -0.03 5.17 12.43
CA VAL A 58 1.14 5.78 11.78
C VAL A 58 1.79 4.76 10.84
N TRP A 59 1.80 5.06 9.53
CA TRP A 59 2.29 4.14 8.49
C TRP A 59 3.69 3.61 8.76
N ARG A 60 4.62 4.49 9.17
CA ARG A 60 6.00 4.12 9.53
C ARG A 60 6.08 3.05 10.62
N VAL A 61 5.13 3.03 11.56
CA VAL A 61 5.10 2.04 12.64
C VAL A 61 4.62 0.69 12.12
N VAL A 62 3.58 0.69 11.29
CA VAL A 62 3.08 -0.52 10.62
C VAL A 62 4.19 -1.13 9.76
N ASP A 63 4.85 -0.32 8.94
CA ASP A 63 5.92 -0.75 8.05
C ASP A 63 7.11 -1.35 8.79
N LYS A 64 7.51 -0.74 9.91
CA LYS A 64 8.61 -1.26 10.74
C LYS A 64 8.30 -2.63 11.33
N LYS A 65 7.04 -2.91 11.66
CA LYS A 65 6.58 -4.18 12.23
C LYS A 65 6.17 -5.20 11.17
N TRP A 66 6.17 -4.83 9.89
CA TRP A 66 5.51 -5.65 8.86
C TRP A 66 6.07 -7.06 8.74
N LYS A 67 7.40 -7.22 8.90
CA LYS A 67 8.04 -8.54 8.91
C LYS A 67 7.51 -9.45 10.03
N ASP A 68 7.19 -8.88 11.18
CA ASP A 68 6.62 -9.63 12.32
C ASP A 68 5.18 -10.04 12.01
N PHE A 69 4.40 -9.18 11.36
CA PHE A 69 3.07 -9.54 10.85
C PHE A 69 3.18 -10.69 9.86
N GLU A 70 4.04 -10.59 8.85
CA GLU A 70 4.24 -11.68 7.90
C GLU A 70 4.67 -12.97 8.59
N HIS A 71 5.49 -12.92 9.64
CA HIS A 71 5.83 -14.12 10.41
C HIS A 71 4.62 -14.73 11.14
N VAL A 72 3.87 -13.92 11.89
CA VAL A 72 2.72 -14.36 12.69
C VAL A 72 1.59 -14.89 11.83
N PHE A 73 1.38 -14.30 10.65
CA PHE A 73 0.36 -14.73 9.67
C PHE A 73 0.90 -15.77 8.67
N TRP A 74 1.98 -16.49 8.99
CA TRP A 74 2.59 -17.53 8.14
C TRP A 74 2.81 -17.11 6.68
N GLN A 75 3.37 -15.92 6.49
CA GLN A 75 3.60 -15.29 5.18
C GLN A 75 2.31 -15.10 4.37
N PHE A 76 1.17 -14.98 5.05
CA PHE A 76 -0.15 -14.90 4.44
C PHE A 76 -0.49 -16.13 3.57
N ASP A 77 0.07 -17.29 3.90
CA ASP A 77 -0.36 -18.58 3.36
C ASP A 77 -1.84 -18.79 3.63
N ILE A 78 -2.64 -18.74 2.56
CA ILE A 78 -4.10 -18.78 2.63
C ILE A 78 -4.59 -20.09 3.26
N GLU A 79 -4.00 -21.22 2.91
CA GLU A 79 -4.43 -22.52 3.43
C GLU A 79 -4.20 -22.60 4.94
N ARG A 80 -3.05 -22.13 5.42
CA ARG A 80 -2.76 -22.09 6.86
C ARG A 80 -3.68 -21.14 7.61
N LEU A 81 -3.97 -19.97 7.04
CA LEU A 81 -4.87 -19.00 7.65
C LEU A 81 -6.30 -19.51 7.78
N LEU A 82 -6.79 -20.26 6.79
CA LEU A 82 -8.12 -20.88 6.84
C LEU A 82 -8.25 -21.96 7.93
N MET A 83 -7.12 -22.49 8.42
CA MET A 83 -7.06 -23.48 9.48
C MET A 83 -6.92 -22.84 10.88
N MET A 84 -6.90 -21.51 10.97
CA MET A 84 -6.98 -20.80 12.25
C MET A 84 -8.36 -21.05 12.91
N PRO A 85 -8.40 -21.30 14.23
CA PRO A 85 -9.64 -21.58 14.97
C PRO A 85 -10.52 -20.34 15.16
#